data_AF-A0A1B0AF85-F1
#
_entry.id   AF-A0A1B0AF85-F1
#
_cell.length_a   1.000
_cell.length_b   1.000
_cell.length_c   1.000
_cell.angle_alpha   90.00
_cell.angle_beta   90.00
_cell.angle_gamma   90.00
#
_symmetry.space_group_name_H-M   'P 1'
#
loop_
_entity.id
_entity.type
_entity.pdbx_description
1 polymer ?
#
loop_
_entity_poly.entity_id
_entity_poly.type
_entity_poly.pdbx_seq_one_letter_code
_entity_poly.pdbx_strand_id
1 'polypeptide(L)'
;MRIRKNVWPRRYVDWLCFLLIGVFMPIVFIFEMIVVLPLIHPPGSFLHTFTFAMAAFLIFNITGNFVACVMVDTSVGVILNGGVCYERTKGTYPYGNGSWQANLQEIFGKRMHLVWLSPFLQSELIDSNDIWKID
;
A
#
# COMPACT_ATOMS: atom_id res chain seq x y z
N MET A 1 -2.41 -15.67 0.47
CA MET A 1 -2.75 -14.35 1.04
C MET A 1 -4.01 -14.47 1.88
N ARG A 2 -4.02 -13.95 3.10
CA ARG A 2 -5.20 -13.99 3.99
C ARG A 2 -5.97 -12.69 3.79
N ILE A 3 -7.06 -12.74 3.03
CA ILE A 3 -7.92 -11.57 2.74
C ILE A 3 -8.47 -11.04 4.07
N ARG A 4 -8.37 -9.72 4.31
CA ARG A 4 -8.91 -9.12 5.54
C ARG A 4 -10.42 -9.35 5.62
N LYS A 5 -10.87 -10.00 6.70
CA LYS A 5 -12.31 -10.20 7.00
C LYS A 5 -13.01 -8.88 7.36
N ASN A 6 -12.27 -7.91 7.90
CA ASN A 6 -12.76 -6.56 8.17
C ASN A 6 -12.08 -5.57 7.22
N VAL A 7 -12.83 -5.09 6.23
CA VAL A 7 -12.38 -4.15 5.19
C VAL A 7 -12.26 -2.70 5.69
N TRP A 8 -12.76 -2.41 6.88
CA TRP A 8 -12.71 -1.06 7.44
C TRP A 8 -11.27 -0.63 7.81
N PRO A 9 -10.83 0.57 7.39
CA PRO A 9 -9.53 1.11 7.76
C PRO A 9 -9.43 1.29 9.28
N ARG A 10 -8.27 0.93 9.84
CA ARG A 10 -8.03 0.96 11.31
C ARG A 10 -7.28 2.22 11.74
N ARG A 11 -6.41 2.75 10.88
CA ARG A 11 -5.61 3.94 11.18
C ARG A 11 -6.27 5.19 10.58
N TYR A 12 -6.14 6.33 11.25
CA TYR A 12 -6.68 7.61 10.74
C TYR A 12 -6.13 8.00 9.36
N VAL A 13 -4.86 7.67 9.09
CA VAL A 13 -4.23 7.90 7.78
C VAL A 13 -4.89 7.04 6.69
N ASP A 14 -5.23 5.79 7.00
CA ASP A 14 -5.90 4.89 6.05
C ASP A 14 -7.31 5.39 5.72
N TRP A 15 -8.00 5.99 6.71
CA TRP A 15 -9.29 6.65 6.52
C TRP A 15 -9.20 7.84 5.57
N LEU A 16 -8.16 8.67 5.70
CA LEU A 16 -7.93 9.79 4.78
C LEU A 16 -7.71 9.29 3.34
N CYS A 17 -6.85 8.28 3.15
CA CYS A 17 -6.63 7.68 1.84
C CYS A 17 -7.91 7.05 1.27
N PHE A 18 -8.71 6.40 2.11
CA PHE A 18 -9.99 5.81 1.72
C PHE A 18 -11.00 6.87 1.28
N LEU A 19 -11.13 7.98 2.00
CA LEU A 19 -12.02 9.07 1.59
C LEU A 19 -11.54 9.75 0.31
N LEU A 20 -10.23 9.99 0.18
CA LEU A 20 -9.68 10.67 -0.99
C LEU A 20 -9.80 9.82 -2.26
N ILE A 21 -9.42 8.55 -2.21
CA ILE A 21 -9.43 7.67 -3.38
C ILE A 21 -10.79 7.01 -3.60
N GLY A 22 -11.49 6.64 -2.53
CA GLY A 22 -12.77 5.94 -2.61
C GLY A 22 -13.98 6.86 -2.80
N VAL A 23 -13.91 8.13 -2.39
CA VAL A 23 -15.05 9.06 -2.46
C VAL A 23 -14.74 10.27 -3.32
N PHE A 24 -13.64 10.99 -3.04
CA PHE A 24 -13.33 12.23 -3.75
C PHE A 24 -12.97 11.99 -5.22
N MET A 25 -12.15 10.97 -5.52
CA MET A 25 -11.79 10.62 -6.90
C MET A 25 -12.99 10.28 -7.80
N PRO A 26 -13.96 9.42 -7.41
CA PRO A 26 -15.17 9.21 -8.19
C PRO A 26 -16.00 10.48 -8.43
N ILE A 27 -16.08 11.38 -7.44
CA ILE A 27 -16.79 12.65 -7.59
C ILE A 27 -16.12 13.52 -8.65
N VAL A 28 -14.80 13.67 -8.58
CA VAL A 28 -14.02 14.42 -9.58
C VAL A 28 -14.17 13.78 -10.96
N PHE A 29 -14.13 12.44 -11.05
CA PHE A 29 -14.34 11.73 -12.30
C PHE A 29 -15.71 12.01 -12.92
N ILE A 30 -16.80 11.95 -12.12
CA ILE A 30 -18.15 12.26 -12.61
C ILE A 30 -18.21 13.71 -13.10
N PHE A 31 -17.63 14.65 -12.35
CA PHE A 31 -17.55 16.05 -12.75
C PHE A 31 -16.78 16.22 -14.07
N GLU A 32 -15.63 15.56 -14.23
CA GLU A 32 -14.83 15.61 -15.45
C GLU A 32 -15.61 15.04 -16.64
N MET A 33 -16.30 13.92 -16.48
CA MET A 33 -17.04 13.29 -17.57
C MET A 33 -18.29 14.09 -17.98
N ILE A 34 -19.00 14.71 -17.03
CA ILE A 34 -20.26 15.43 -17.30
C ILE A 34 -20.01 16.89 -17.71
N VAL A 35 -19.02 17.55 -17.11
CA VAL A 35 -18.83 19.00 -17.27
C VAL A 35 -17.63 19.28 -18.18
N VAL A 36 -16.48 18.66 -17.92
CA VAL A 36 -15.23 19.01 -18.59
C VAL A 36 -15.13 18.37 -19.98
N LEU A 37 -15.46 17.09 -20.11
CA LEU A 37 -15.33 16.35 -21.35
C LEU A 37 -16.21 16.90 -22.49
N PRO A 38 -17.51 17.20 -22.31
CA PRO A 38 -18.32 17.78 -23.37
C PRO A 38 -17.95 19.22 -23.71
N LEU A 39 -17.26 19.93 -22.82
CA LEU A 39 -16.74 21.28 -23.07
C LEU A 39 -15.54 21.26 -24.03
N ILE A 40 -14.69 20.22 -23.95
CA ILE A 40 -13.48 20.08 -24.77
C ILE A 40 -13.78 19.31 -26.07
N HIS A 41 -14.54 18.23 -25.98
CA HIS A 41 -14.85 17.34 -27.09
C HIS A 41 -16.36 17.25 -27.31
N PRO A 42 -16.88 17.61 -28.50
CA PRO A 42 -18.31 17.55 -28.78
C PRO A 42 -18.88 16.14 -28.53
N PRO A 43 -20.07 16.02 -27.92
CA PRO A 43 -20.71 14.73 -27.70
C PRO A 43 -20.97 14.05 -29.05
N GLY A 44 -20.57 12.78 -29.15
CA GLY A 44 -20.68 11.99 -30.39
C GLY A 44 -19.42 11.98 -31.27
N SER A 45 -18.40 12.79 -30.96
CA SER A 45 -17.09 12.68 -31.61
C SER A 45 -16.34 11.43 -31.17
N PHE A 46 -15.56 10.82 -32.06
CA PHE A 46 -14.71 9.67 -31.75
C PHE A 46 -13.76 9.97 -30.56
N LEU A 47 -13.16 11.17 -30.53
CA LEU A 47 -12.26 11.60 -29.45
C LEU A 47 -12.97 11.68 -28.08
N HIS A 48 -14.26 12.03 -28.08
CA HIS A 48 -15.06 12.07 -26.86
C HIS A 48 -15.20 10.66 -26.26
N THR A 49 -15.64 9.70 -27.09
CA THR A 49 -15.81 8.29 -26.66
C THR A 49 -14.49 7.64 -26.28
N PHE A 50 -13.42 7.92 -27.03
CA PHE A 50 -12.08 7.39 -26.74
C PHE A 50 -11.54 7.91 -25.40
N THR A 51 -11.63 9.22 -25.16
CA THR A 51 -11.18 9.84 -23.91
C THR A 51 -11.99 9.34 -22.72
N PHE A 52 -13.31 9.20 -22.87
CA PHE A 52 -14.17 8.59 -21.87
C PHE A 52 -13.73 7.15 -21.53
N ALA A 53 -13.49 6.30 -22.54
CA ALA A 53 -13.05 4.93 -22.34
C ALA A 53 -11.70 4.85 -21.61
N MET A 54 -10.75 5.73 -21.94
CA MET A 54 -9.45 5.80 -21.27
C MET A 54 -9.55 6.29 -19.84
N ALA A 55 -10.35 7.33 -19.58
CA ALA A 55 -10.59 7.82 -18.24
C ALA A 55 -11.27 6.75 -17.37
N ALA A 56 -12.26 6.03 -17.92
CA ALA A 56 -12.93 4.91 -17.26
C ALA A 56 -11.97 3.76 -16.92
N PHE A 57 -11.07 3.42 -17.84
CA PHE A 57 -10.04 2.41 -17.60
C PHE A 57 -9.07 2.82 -16.49
N LEU A 58 -8.65 4.10 -16.48
CA LEU A 58 -7.75 4.63 -15.46
C LEU A 58 -8.39 4.61 -14.07
N ILE A 59 -9.63 5.12 -13.93
CA ILE A 59 -10.30 5.14 -12.63
C ILE A 59 -10.57 3.72 -12.10
N PHE A 60 -10.88 2.78 -12.99
CA PHE A 60 -11.05 1.37 -12.63
C PHE A 60 -9.74 0.76 -12.12
N ASN A 61 -8.61 1.04 -12.78
CA ASN A 61 -7.30 0.56 -12.34
C ASN A 61 -6.87 1.18 -11.01
N ILE A 62 -7.04 2.49 -10.84
CA ILE A 62 -6.67 3.18 -9.59
C ILE A 62 -7.50 2.64 -8.43
N THR A 63 -8.82 2.58 -8.60
CA THR A 63 -9.74 2.12 -7.55
C THR A 63 -9.55 0.62 -7.27
N GLY A 64 -9.36 -0.19 -8.30
CA GLY A 64 -9.12 -1.64 -8.16
C GLY A 64 -7.83 -1.95 -7.41
N ASN A 65 -6.73 -1.28 -7.77
CA ASN A 65 -5.46 -1.42 -7.04
C ASN A 65 -5.59 -0.90 -5.60
N PHE A 66 -6.29 0.20 -5.38
CA PHE A 66 -6.55 0.72 -4.03
C PHE A 66 -7.33 -0.30 -3.17
N VAL A 67 -8.40 -0.88 -3.70
CA VAL A 67 -9.17 -1.93 -3.01
C VAL A 67 -8.30 -3.15 -2.72
N ALA A 68 -7.47 -3.58 -3.68
CA ALA A 68 -6.51 -4.66 -3.45
C ALA A 68 -5.52 -4.34 -2.33
N CYS A 69 -4.97 -3.12 -2.28
CA CYS A 69 -4.12 -2.67 -1.19
C CYS A 69 -4.84 -2.73 0.17
N VAL A 70 -6.07 -2.24 0.25
CA VAL A 70 -6.87 -2.29 1.50
C VAL A 70 -7.15 -3.72 1.93
N MET A 71 -7.41 -4.63 0.99
CA MET A 71 -7.71 -6.04 1.28
C MET A 71 -6.48 -6.87 1.69
N VAL A 72 -5.32 -6.54 1.12
CA VAL A 72 -4.06 -7.30 1.31
C VAL A 72 -3.24 -6.79 2.49
N ASP A 73 -3.43 -5.53 2.90
CA ASP A 73 -2.57 -4.86 3.88
C ASP A 73 -2.40 -5.66 5.18
N THR A 74 -1.22 -6.28 5.38
CA THR A 74 -0.77 -6.86 6.66
C THR A 74 0.76 -7.16 6.74
N SER A 75 1.62 -6.73 5.80
CA SER A 75 3.07 -7.01 5.92
C SER A 75 3.79 -6.02 6.86
N VAL A 76 3.41 -4.74 6.87
CA VAL A 76 4.11 -3.72 7.70
C VAL A 76 4.05 -4.05 9.19
N GLY A 77 2.86 -4.40 9.70
CA GLY A 77 2.73 -4.78 11.11
C GLY A 77 3.50 -6.06 11.48
N VAL A 78 3.75 -6.94 10.52
CA VAL A 78 4.51 -8.18 10.75
C VAL A 78 6.00 -7.88 10.80
N ILE A 79 6.48 -7.08 9.86
CA ILE A 79 7.85 -6.56 9.81
C ILE A 79 8.20 -5.77 11.08
N LEU A 80 7.31 -4.88 11.53
CA LEU A 80 7.56 -4.06 12.73
C LEU A 80 7.64 -4.89 14.02
N ASN A 81 6.99 -6.06 14.06
CA ASN A 81 7.07 -6.99 15.18
C ASN A 81 8.21 -8.02 15.04
N GLY A 82 9.02 -7.94 13.96
CA GLY A 82 10.15 -8.85 13.73
C GLY A 82 9.70 -10.27 13.41
N GLY A 83 8.57 -10.42 12.70
CA GLY A 83 8.02 -11.73 12.39
C GLY A 83 7.72 -11.95 10.92
N VAL A 84 7.21 -13.14 10.64
CA VAL A 84 6.72 -13.53 9.31
C VAL A 84 5.20 -13.64 9.26
N CYS A 85 4.61 -13.63 8.05
CA CYS A 85 3.15 -13.71 7.89
C CYS A 85 2.54 -14.96 8.53
N TYR A 86 3.32 -16.05 8.64
CA TYR A 86 2.92 -17.27 9.34
C TYR A 86 2.70 -17.03 10.85
N GLU A 87 3.59 -16.28 11.49
CA GLU A 87 3.55 -15.94 12.92
C GLU A 87 2.41 -14.98 13.26
N ARG A 88 2.07 -14.08 12.32
CA ARG A 88 0.88 -13.21 12.45
C ARG A 88 -0.39 -13.99 12.76
N THR A 89 -0.53 -15.19 12.20
CA THR A 89 -1.71 -16.04 12.42
C THR A 89 -1.72 -16.66 13.81
N LYS A 90 -0.54 -16.91 14.40
CA LYS A 90 -0.40 -17.43 15.77
C LYS A 90 -0.46 -16.33 16.83
N GLY A 91 -0.24 -15.07 16.44
CA GLY A 91 -0.26 -13.93 17.35
C GLY A 91 0.98 -13.83 18.25
N THR A 92 2.00 -14.65 17.99
CA THR A 92 3.27 -14.67 18.73
C THR A 92 4.40 -14.32 17.78
N TYR A 93 5.31 -13.45 18.22
CA TYR A 93 6.50 -13.04 17.47
C TYR A 93 7.74 -13.40 18.31
N PRO A 94 8.13 -14.69 18.32
CA PRO A 94 9.19 -15.18 19.21
C PRO A 94 10.57 -14.56 18.90
N TYR A 95 10.72 -13.99 17.72
CA TYR A 95 11.97 -13.44 17.23
C TYR A 95 12.00 -11.91 17.17
N GLY A 96 10.98 -11.24 17.71
CA GLY A 96 10.94 -9.78 17.75
C GLY A 96 11.96 -9.22 18.74
N ASN A 97 12.80 -8.29 18.30
CA ASN A 97 13.85 -7.64 19.09
C ASN A 97 13.34 -6.61 20.12
N GLY A 98 12.05 -6.67 20.51
CA GLY A 98 11.41 -5.74 21.46
C GLY A 98 11.22 -4.29 20.99
N SER A 99 11.94 -3.85 19.95
CA SER A 99 11.83 -2.51 19.34
C SER A 99 11.61 -2.61 17.83
N TRP A 100 10.66 -1.82 17.31
CA TRP A 100 10.36 -1.76 15.89
C TRP A 100 11.54 -1.27 15.03
N GLN A 101 12.42 -0.44 15.60
CA GLN A 101 13.61 0.06 14.91
C GLN A 101 14.64 -1.06 14.70
N ALA A 102 14.84 -1.90 15.70
CA ALA A 102 15.75 -3.04 15.63
C ALA A 102 15.26 -4.07 14.59
N ASN A 103 13.95 -4.35 14.57
CA ASN A 103 13.34 -5.24 13.58
C ASN A 103 13.47 -4.70 12.13
N LEU A 104 13.41 -3.38 11.95
CA LEU A 104 13.65 -2.78 10.64
C LEU A 104 15.15 -2.79 10.26
N GLN A 105 16.04 -2.53 11.21
CA GLN A 105 17.49 -2.59 10.99
C GLN A 105 17.97 -4.01 10.65
N GLU A 106 17.28 -5.04 11.11
CA GLU A 106 17.54 -6.42 10.70
C GLU A 106 17.30 -6.65 9.20
N ILE A 107 16.22 -6.07 8.65
CA ILE A 107 15.84 -6.25 7.24
C ILE A 107 16.65 -5.32 6.34
N PHE A 108 16.82 -4.07 6.76
CA PHE A 108 17.43 -3.02 5.94
C PHE A 108 18.91 -2.74 6.26
N GLY A 109 19.47 -3.42 7.26
CA GLY A 109 20.86 -3.27 7.69
C GLY A 109 21.16 -1.98 8.47
N LYS A 110 22.44 -1.82 8.84
CA LYS A 110 22.94 -0.68 9.64
C LYS A 110 22.68 0.68 9.00
N ARG A 111 22.70 0.75 7.67
CA ARG A 111 22.52 1.98 6.87
C ARG A 111 21.18 1.97 6.12
N MET A 112 20.10 1.76 6.86
CA MET A 112 18.73 1.69 6.32
C MET A 112 18.35 2.86 5.39
N HIS A 113 18.84 4.08 5.67
CA HIS A 113 18.57 5.26 4.85
C HIS A 113 19.07 5.14 3.39
N LEU A 114 20.12 4.36 3.12
CA LEU A 114 20.60 4.11 1.75
C LEU A 114 19.63 3.20 0.98
N VAL A 115 19.13 2.17 1.65
CA VAL A 115 18.20 1.18 1.07
C VAL A 115 16.84 1.80 0.77
N TRP A 116 16.46 2.87 1.49
CA TRP A 116 15.21 3.61 1.24
C TRP A 116 15.22 4.37 -0.09
N LEU A 117 16.40 4.77 -0.59
CA LEU A 117 16.52 5.50 -1.85
C LEU A 117 16.38 4.59 -3.06
N SER A 118 16.81 3.33 -2.94
CA SER A 118 16.77 2.36 -4.04
C SER A 118 16.88 0.93 -3.52
N PRO A 119 16.09 -0.01 -4.07
CA PRO A 119 16.19 -1.43 -3.73
C PRO A 119 17.51 -2.07 -4.21
N PHE A 120 18.27 -1.40 -5.07
CA PHE A 120 19.56 -1.88 -5.56
C PHE A 120 20.73 -1.52 -4.63
N LEU A 121 20.52 -0.64 -3.65
CA LEU A 121 21.54 -0.27 -2.67
C LEU A 121 21.47 -1.26 -1.50
N GLN A 122 22.53 -2.03 -1.31
CA GLN A 122 22.65 -2.96 -0.19
C GLN A 122 23.32 -2.27 1.00
N SER A 123 22.81 -2.54 2.19
CA SER A 123 23.46 -2.19 3.45
C SER A 123 24.03 -3.45 4.10
N GLU A 124 25.12 -3.31 4.84
CA GLU A 124 25.59 -4.38 5.74
C GLU A 124 24.47 -4.78 6.71
N LEU A 125 24.17 -6.07 6.74
CA LEU A 125 23.23 -6.68 7.68
C LEU A 125 23.88 -6.82 9.06
N ILE A 126 23.05 -6.90 10.09
CA ILE A 126 23.50 -7.22 11.45
C ILE A 126 23.81 -8.74 11.48
N ASP A 127 24.83 -9.14 12.24
CA ASP A 127 25.24 -10.55 12.32
C ASP A 127 24.14 -11.38 12.98
N SER A 128 23.80 -12.54 12.40
CA SER A 128 22.66 -13.36 12.84
C SER A 128 22.79 -13.85 14.29
N ASN A 129 24.03 -14.03 14.76
CA ASN A 129 24.33 -14.49 16.12
C ASN A 129 23.95 -13.47 17.20
N ASP A 130 23.89 -12.18 16.87
CA ASP A 130 23.52 -11.13 17.81
C ASP A 130 22.00 -10.94 17.94
N ILE A 131 21.23 -11.44 16.96
CA ILE A 131 19.80 -11.13 16.76
C ILE A 131 18.90 -12.28 17.21
N TRP A 132 19.22 -13.51 16.79
CA TRP A 132 18.40 -14.70 17.07
C TRP A 132 18.88 -15.38 18.34
N LYS A 133 18.57 -14.78 19.50
CA LYS A 133 18.79 -15.42 20.81
C LYS A 133 17.75 -16.52 20.99
N ILE A 134 18.14 -17.73 20.59
CA ILE A 134 17.37 -18.94 20.86
C ILE A 134 17.71 -19.32 22.30
N ASP A 135 16.87 -18.91 23.25
CA ASP A 135 16.89 -19.45 24.62
C ASP A 135 16.30 -20.88 24.64
#